data_AF-A0A3D1KH46-F1
#
_entry.id   AF-A0A3D1KH46-F1
#
_cell.length_a   1.000
_cell.length_b   1.000
_cell.length_c   1.000
_cell.angle_alpha   90.00
_cell.angle_beta   90.00
_cell.angle_gamma   90.00
#
_symmetry.space_group_name_H-M   'P 1'
#
loop_
_entity.id
_entity.type
_entity.pdbx_description
1 polymer ?
#
loop_
_entity_poly.entity_id
_entity_poly.type
_entity_poly.pdbx_seq_one_letter_code
_entity_poly.pdbx_strand_id
1 'polypeptide(L)'
;MKKHGHYCKNCGEYKSNEKFSGKGHAAHICKACSALPPEKKAEMLAINRLLNLPWRLSKEQKDWLKRRTHDRRTEVKALAQQQYEVRFGYTHACDELDDAEEIE
;
A
#
# COMPACT_ATOMS: atom_id res chain seq x y z
N MET A 1 7.12 -10.11 32.55
CA MET A 1 6.00 -10.14 31.58
C MET A 1 6.40 -9.31 30.37
N LYS A 2 6.60 -9.93 29.19
CA LYS A 2 6.92 -9.18 27.97
C LYS A 2 5.65 -8.42 27.55
N LYS A 3 5.61 -7.10 27.74
CA LYS A 3 4.55 -6.27 27.17
C LYS A 3 4.68 -6.38 25.66
N HIS A 4 3.90 -7.26 25.04
CA HIS A 4 3.84 -7.40 23.60
C HIS A 4 3.42 -6.03 23.04
N GLY A 5 4.26 -5.45 22.18
CA GLY A 5 3.97 -4.17 21.54
C GLY A 5 2.72 -4.25 20.67
N HIS A 6 2.18 -3.09 20.29
CA HIS A 6 1.05 -2.98 19.38
C HIS A 6 1.52 -2.62 17.97
N TYR A 7 0.84 -3.20 16.98
CA TYR A 7 1.03 -2.85 15.57
C TYR A 7 0.34 -1.54 15.24
N CYS A 8 1.05 -0.64 14.56
CA CYS A 8 0.47 0.58 14.01
C CYS A 8 0.13 0.43 12.53
N LYS A 9 -1.15 0.58 12.18
CA LYS A 9 -1.63 0.45 10.78
C LYS A 9 -1.18 1.57 9.83
N ASN A 10 -0.73 2.70 10.37
CA ASN A 10 -0.36 3.87 9.57
C ASN A 10 1.11 3.79 9.12
N CYS A 11 2.03 3.43 10.04
CA CYS A 11 3.45 3.27 9.71
C CYS A 11 3.87 1.81 9.46
N GLY A 12 3.06 0.82 9.84
CA GLY A 12 3.39 -0.59 9.63
C GLY A 12 4.36 -1.20 10.63
N GLU A 13 4.64 -0.52 11.73
CA GLU A 13 5.63 -0.97 12.71
C GLU A 13 4.97 -1.42 14.00
N TYR A 14 5.57 -2.44 14.64
CA TYR A 14 5.28 -2.77 16.03
C TYR A 14 5.98 -1.78 16.95
N LYS A 15 5.22 -1.15 17.84
CA LYS A 15 5.73 -0.18 18.82
C LYS A 15 5.30 -0.56 20.23
N SER A 16 6.04 -0.10 21.23
CA SER A 16 5.68 -0.32 22.64
C SER A 16 4.36 0.36 22.99
N ASN A 17 3.66 -0.16 24.01
CA ASN A 17 2.33 0.32 24.43
C ASN A 17 2.35 1.81 24.80
N GLU A 18 3.46 2.31 25.34
CA GLU A 18 3.67 3.72 25.70
C GLU A 18 3.67 4.66 24.49
N LYS A 19 3.90 4.13 23.29
CA LYS A 19 3.83 4.90 22.03
C LYS A 19 2.42 4.99 21.47
N PHE A 20 1.42 4.39 22.12
CA PHE A 20 0.01 4.53 21.78
C PHE A 20 -0.69 5.38 22.85
N SER A 21 -1.56 6.29 22.43
CA SER A 21 -2.45 7.02 23.35
C SER A 21 -3.80 6.30 23.41
N GLY A 22 -4.58 6.40 24.50
CA GLY A 22 -5.83 5.63 24.65
C GLY A 22 -6.74 5.62 23.41
N LYS A 23 -7.03 6.80 22.81
CA LYS A 23 -7.80 6.89 21.55
C LYS A 23 -7.06 6.31 20.33
N GLY A 24 -5.74 6.51 20.24
CA GLY A 24 -4.90 5.94 19.18
C GLY A 24 -4.73 4.42 19.30
N HIS A 25 -4.81 3.89 20.51
CA HIS A 25 -4.66 2.48 20.82
C HIS A 25 -5.80 1.68 20.21
N ALA A 26 -7.06 2.09 20.43
CA ALA A 26 -8.23 1.47 19.81
C ALA A 26 -8.20 1.55 18.27
N ALA A 27 -7.62 2.62 17.72
CA ALA A 27 -7.51 2.80 16.27
C ALA A 27 -6.30 2.07 15.65
N HIS A 28 -5.42 1.45 16.46
CA HIS A 28 -4.11 0.93 16.04
C HIS A 28 -3.22 2.00 15.38
N ILE A 29 -3.23 3.23 15.90
CA ILE A 29 -2.44 4.37 15.42
C ILE A 29 -1.54 4.86 16.56
N CYS A 30 -0.22 4.84 16.34
CA CYS A 30 0.73 5.33 17.33
C CYS A 30 0.65 6.86 17.47
N LYS A 31 1.12 7.39 18.60
CA LYS A 31 1.05 8.82 18.94
C LYS A 31 1.72 9.70 17.88
N ALA A 32 2.87 9.25 17.34
CA ALA A 32 3.57 9.96 16.26
C ALA A 32 2.69 10.06 15.00
N CYS A 33 2.13 8.94 14.55
CA CYS A 33 1.22 8.91 13.41
C CYS A 33 -0.11 9.63 13.65
N SER A 34 -0.53 9.77 14.90
CA SER A 34 -1.72 10.54 15.27
C SER A 34 -1.46 12.07 15.22
N ALA A 35 -0.23 12.51 15.47
CA ALA A 35 0.16 13.93 15.44
C ALA A 35 0.42 14.47 14.03
N LEU A 36 0.59 13.61 13.02
CA LEU A 36 0.83 14.04 11.64
C LEU A 36 -0.39 14.80 11.04
N PRO A 37 -0.20 15.60 9.98
CA PRO A 37 -1.31 16.15 9.21
C PRO A 37 -2.07 15.05 8.45
N PRO A 38 -3.37 15.24 8.18
CA PRO A 38 -4.22 14.23 7.54
C PRO A 38 -3.71 13.79 6.16
N GLU A 39 -3.09 14.69 5.41
CA GLU A 39 -2.50 14.38 4.10
C GLU A 39 -1.37 13.36 4.20
N LYS A 40 -0.42 13.59 5.12
CA LYS A 40 0.69 12.67 5.38
C LYS A 40 0.23 11.34 5.95
N LYS A 41 -0.79 11.33 6.81
CA LYS A 41 -1.40 10.07 7.27
C LYS A 41 -1.99 9.27 6.11
N ALA A 42 -2.72 9.93 5.21
CA ALA A 42 -3.33 9.26 4.08
C ALA A 42 -2.27 8.72 3.10
N GLU A 43 -1.15 9.43 2.93
CA GLU A 43 -0.01 9.00 2.11
C GLU A 43 0.62 7.74 2.69
N MET A 44 0.99 7.78 3.97
CA MET A 44 1.57 6.63 4.68
C MET A 44 0.63 5.41 4.70
N LEU A 45 -0.67 5.62 4.94
CA LEU A 45 -1.67 4.55 4.87
C LEU A 45 -1.75 3.92 3.47
N ALA A 46 -1.70 4.74 2.42
CA ALA A 46 -1.75 4.24 1.04
C ALA A 46 -0.50 3.43 0.70
N ILE A 47 0.68 3.92 1.07
CA ILE A 47 1.96 3.23 0.91
C ILE A 47 1.94 1.91 1.66
N ASN A 48 1.57 1.92 2.95
CA ASN A 48 1.55 0.72 3.77
C ASN A 48 0.57 -0.33 3.22
N ARG A 49 -0.59 0.12 2.72
CA ARG A 49 -1.56 -0.76 2.07
C ARG A 49 -1.01 -1.36 0.79
N LEU A 50 -0.30 -0.58 -0.04
CA LEU A 50 0.34 -1.06 -1.27
C LEU A 50 1.37 -2.15 -0.98
N LEU A 51 2.21 -1.95 0.05
CA LEU A 51 3.22 -2.93 0.46
C LEU A 51 2.61 -4.22 1.02
N ASN A 52 1.48 -4.13 1.71
CA ASN A 52 0.79 -5.26 2.33
C ASN A 52 -0.40 -5.81 1.49
N LEU A 53 -0.38 -5.60 0.17
CA LEU A 53 -1.43 -6.12 -0.71
C LEU A 53 -1.37 -7.67 -0.78
N PRO A 54 -2.49 -8.38 -0.59
CA PRO A 54 -2.52 -9.83 -0.67
C PRO A 54 -2.20 -10.30 -2.10
N TRP A 55 -1.63 -11.49 -2.27
CA TRP A 55 -1.26 -12.01 -3.59
C TRP A 55 -2.47 -12.06 -4.55
N ARG A 56 -3.60 -12.62 -4.09
CA ARG A 56 -4.87 -12.60 -4.82
C ARG A 56 -5.67 -11.36 -4.44
N LEU A 57 -5.90 -10.48 -5.41
CA LEU A 57 -6.67 -9.25 -5.23
C LEU A 57 -8.15 -9.45 -5.59
N SER A 58 -9.05 -8.96 -4.74
CA SER A 58 -10.47 -8.81 -5.06
C SER A 58 -10.67 -7.73 -6.14
N LYS A 59 -11.86 -7.69 -6.77
CA LYS A 59 -12.20 -6.65 -7.77
C LYS A 59 -12.00 -5.24 -7.21
N GLU A 60 -12.50 -4.99 -6.00
CA GLU A 60 -12.35 -3.70 -5.33
C GLU A 60 -10.87 -3.34 -5.05
N GLN A 61 -10.03 -4.32 -4.70
CA GLN A 61 -8.61 -4.10 -4.47
C GLN A 61 -7.87 -3.79 -5.77
N LYS A 62 -8.23 -4.47 -6.87
CA LYS A 62 -7.71 -4.17 -8.22
C LYS A 62 -8.11 -2.76 -8.65
N ASP A 63 -9.37 -2.38 -8.49
CA ASP A 63 -9.86 -1.04 -8.84
C ASP A 63 -9.25 0.03 -7.94
N TRP A 64 -8.99 -0.30 -6.67
CA TRP A 64 -8.26 0.59 -5.77
C TRP A 64 -6.80 0.78 -6.24
N LEU A 65 -6.09 -0.30 -6.59
CA LEU A 65 -4.72 -0.23 -7.09
C LEU A 65 -4.63 0.56 -8.41
N LYS A 66 -5.51 0.30 -9.38
CA LYS A 66 -5.61 1.03 -10.66
C LYS A 66 -5.85 2.53 -10.47
N ARG A 67 -6.64 2.93 -9.46
CA ARG A 67 -6.82 4.36 -9.15
C ARG A 67 -5.57 4.98 -8.54
N ARG A 68 -4.78 4.22 -7.79
CA ARG A 68 -3.54 4.73 -7.17
C ARG A 68 -2.36 4.85 -8.14
N THR A 69 -2.38 4.17 -9.28
CA THR A 69 -1.38 4.41 -10.35
C THR A 69 -1.50 5.80 -11.00
N HIS A 70 -2.59 6.52 -10.73
CA HIS A 70 -2.84 7.89 -11.19
C HIS A 70 -2.98 8.88 -10.03
N ASP A 71 -2.48 8.54 -8.84
CA ASP A 71 -2.54 9.44 -7.68
C ASP A 71 -1.70 10.71 -7.92
N ARG A 72 -2.10 11.83 -7.29
CA ARG A 72 -1.36 13.10 -7.34
C ARG A 72 -0.06 13.02 -6.52
N ARG A 73 -0.02 12.12 -5.54
CA ARG A 73 1.15 11.89 -4.67
C ARG A 73 2.14 10.99 -5.39
N THR A 74 3.32 11.52 -5.68
CA THR A 74 4.34 10.87 -6.51
C THR A 74 4.81 9.55 -5.90
N GLU A 75 5.03 9.48 -4.59
CA GLU A 75 5.45 8.25 -3.91
C GLU A 75 4.40 7.14 -3.99
N VAL A 76 3.14 7.48 -3.71
CA VAL A 76 2.00 6.54 -3.81
C VAL A 76 1.84 6.06 -5.24
N LYS A 77 1.96 6.97 -6.20
CA LYS A 77 1.84 6.68 -7.63
C LYS A 77 2.92 5.70 -8.09
N ALA A 78 4.18 6.01 -7.83
CA ALA A 78 5.31 5.19 -8.25
C ALA A 78 5.22 3.77 -7.68
N LEU A 79 4.91 3.66 -6.38
CA LEU A 79 4.74 2.35 -5.74
C LEU A 79 3.52 1.58 -6.27
N ALA A 80 2.42 2.27 -6.56
CA ALA A 80 1.25 1.64 -7.16
C ALA A 80 1.53 1.12 -8.57
N GLN A 81 2.26 1.88 -9.40
CA GLN A 81 2.67 1.45 -10.73
C GLN A 81 3.57 0.22 -10.66
N GLN A 82 4.59 0.24 -9.81
CA GLN A 82 5.46 -0.92 -9.60
C GLN A 82 4.67 -2.17 -9.17
N GLN A 83 3.76 -2.02 -8.20
CA GLN A 83 2.91 -3.14 -7.77
C GLN A 83 1.97 -3.63 -8.87
N TYR A 84 1.48 -2.74 -9.72
CA TYR A 84 0.63 -3.10 -10.84
C TYR A 84 1.42 -3.87 -11.91
N GLU A 85 2.60 -3.38 -12.29
CA GLU A 85 3.50 -4.04 -13.25
C GLU A 85 3.99 -5.40 -12.76
N VAL A 86 4.38 -5.54 -11.49
CA VAL A 86 4.82 -6.84 -10.96
C VAL A 86 3.68 -7.88 -10.96
N ARG A 87 2.43 -7.44 -10.80
CA ARG A 87 1.26 -8.33 -10.67
C ARG A 87 0.55 -8.61 -11.98
N PHE A 88 0.58 -7.66 -12.91
CA PHE A 88 -0.17 -7.68 -14.17
C PHE A 88 0.70 -7.38 -15.40
N GLY A 89 2.00 -7.11 -15.24
CA GLY A 89 2.90 -6.80 -16.34
C GLY A 89 3.25 -8.01 -17.20
N TYR A 90 3.20 -9.23 -16.63
CA TYR A 90 3.39 -10.45 -17.43
C TYR A 90 2.29 -10.63 -18.47
N THR A 91 1.07 -10.12 -18.23
CA THR A 91 -0.03 -10.18 -19.22
C THR A 91 0.10 -9.18 -20.37
N HIS A 92 1.04 -8.22 -20.34
CA HIS A 92 1.30 -7.32 -21.47
C HIS A 92 2.50 -7.76 -22.33
N ALA A 93 3.41 -8.57 -21.79
CA ALA A 93 4.61 -9.00 -22.51
C ALA A 93 4.38 -10.18 -23.46
N CYS A 94 3.31 -10.96 -23.27
CA CYS A 94 2.93 -12.01 -24.24
C CYS A 94 2.15 -11.46 -25.44
N ASP A 95 1.38 -10.39 -25.27
CA ASP A 95 0.59 -9.82 -26.37
C ASP A 95 1.50 -9.11 -27.40
N GLU A 96 2.61 -8.51 -26.99
CA GLU A 96 3.56 -7.85 -27.91
C GLU A 96 4.48 -8.83 -28.67
N LEU A 97 4.55 -10.11 -28.25
CA LEU A 97 5.35 -11.13 -28.93
C LEU A 97 4.54 -11.94 -29.94
N ASP A 98 3.21 -12.03 -29.80
CA ASP A 98 2.34 -12.66 -30.80
C ASP A 98 2.14 -11.74 -32.04
N ASP A 99 2.11 -10.42 -31.86
CA ASP A 99 1.95 -9.46 -32.99
C ASP A 99 3.22 -9.30 -33.85
N ALA A 100 4.37 -9.84 -33.43
CA ALA A 100 5.64 -9.76 -34.15
C ALA A 100 5.94 -10.98 -35.04
N GLU A 101 5.13 -12.05 -34.98
CA GLU A 101 5.29 -13.28 -35.77
C GLU A 101 4.32 -13.43 -36.95
N GLU A 102 3.57 -12.38 -37.32
CA GLU A 102 2.67 -12.40 -38.49
C GLU A 102 3.01 -11.33 -39.53
N ILE A 103 4.30 -11.26 -39.92
CA ILE A 103 4.72 -10.62 -41.18
C ILE A 103 5.60 -11.62 -41.96
N GLU A 104 4.95 -12.49 -42.73
CA GLU A 104 5.48 -13.06 -43.97
C GLU A 104 4.43 -12.98 -45.10
#